data_AF-A0A537TFF0-F1
#
_entry.id   AF-A0A537TFF0-F1
#
_cell.length_a   1.000
_cell.length_b   1.000
_cell.length_c   1.000
_cell.angle_alpha   90.00
_cell.angle_beta   90.00
_cell.angle_gamma   90.00
#
_symmetry.space_group_name_H-M   'P 1'
#
loop_
_entity.id
_entity.type
_entity.pdbx_description
1 polymer ?
#
loop_
_entity_poly.entity_id
_entity_poly.type
_entity_poly.pdbx_seq_one_letter_code
_entity_poly.pdbx_strand_id
1 'polypeptide(L)'
;VKDGPGRLADTFPPPFPNEQAARARYGAVPPDMSVIAKARGYERGFPRWVGDVFTQYQEQGVDYITALMRGYKDSPPAGVNIPSGSFYNEYFPGHAIAMPPPLTDGRVEYTDGTPATVEQYAKDISAFLMWTAEPHLETRKRVGMQVFIFLVVLAGLLYFTKKKVWHEVELHPEELKPRPPSEYPRA
;
A
#
# COMPACT_ATOMS: atom_id res chain seq x y z
N VAL A 1 -0.68 -25.27 -19.10
CA VAL A 1 -1.45 -24.27 -19.87
C VAL A 1 -2.54 -25.02 -20.59
N LYS A 2 -3.78 -24.53 -20.65
CA LYS A 2 -4.82 -25.18 -21.47
C LYS A 2 -4.52 -24.92 -22.94
N ASP A 3 -4.55 -25.94 -23.78
CA ASP A 3 -4.18 -25.86 -25.20
C ASP A 3 -5.31 -25.28 -26.09
N GLY A 4 -5.98 -24.21 -25.64
CA GLY A 4 -7.09 -23.58 -26.36
C GLY A 4 -7.07 -22.05 -26.30
N PRO A 5 -7.94 -21.37 -27.06
CA PRO A 5 -8.05 -19.92 -26.97
C PRO A 5 -8.45 -19.51 -25.56
N GLY A 6 -7.83 -18.45 -25.06
CA GLY A 6 -8.08 -17.94 -23.71
C GLY A 6 -9.53 -17.50 -23.52
N ARG A 7 -10.06 -17.76 -22.32
CA ARG A 7 -11.40 -17.34 -21.88
C ARG A 7 -11.27 -16.31 -20.76
N LEU A 8 -12.33 -15.54 -20.52
CA LEU A 8 -12.38 -14.53 -19.45
C LEU A 8 -12.15 -15.10 -18.04
N ALA A 9 -12.42 -16.40 -17.84
CA ALA A 9 -12.20 -17.08 -16.57
C ALA A 9 -10.77 -17.62 -16.39
N ASP A 10 -9.94 -17.60 -17.44
CA ASP A 10 -8.55 -18.07 -17.36
C ASP A 10 -7.67 -16.97 -16.74
N THR A 11 -6.68 -17.39 -15.95
CA THR A 11 -5.69 -16.48 -15.36
C THR A 11 -4.64 -16.07 -16.39
N PHE A 12 -3.88 -15.00 -16.11
CA PHE A 12 -2.72 -14.68 -16.93
C PHE A 12 -1.71 -15.83 -16.92
N PRO A 13 -1.27 -16.30 -18.10
CA PRO A 13 -0.33 -17.40 -18.18
C PRO A 13 1.06 -16.95 -17.70
N PRO A 14 1.78 -17.78 -16.93
CA PRO A 14 3.13 -17.44 -16.50
C PRO A 14 4.10 -17.43 -17.69
N PRO A 15 5.08 -16.50 -17.73
CA PRO A 15 6.05 -16.42 -18.82
C PRO A 15 7.06 -17.57 -18.83
N PHE A 16 7.21 -18.27 -17.69
CA PHE A 16 8.10 -19.42 -17.53
C PHE A 16 7.33 -20.59 -16.94
N PRO A 17 7.69 -21.84 -17.32
CA PRO A 17 7.06 -23.03 -16.75
C PRO A 17 7.44 -23.26 -15.28
N ASN A 18 8.63 -22.81 -14.85
CA ASN A 18 9.11 -22.94 -13.49
C ASN A 18 10.22 -21.90 -13.19
N GLU A 19 10.60 -21.78 -11.92
CA GLU A 19 11.64 -20.85 -11.46
C GLU A 19 13.03 -21.16 -12.03
N GLN A 20 13.35 -22.43 -12.28
CA GLN A 20 14.66 -22.83 -12.82
C GLN A 20 14.85 -22.30 -14.23
N ALA A 21 13.81 -22.36 -15.07
CA ALA A 21 13.80 -21.78 -16.41
C ALA A 21 13.95 -20.26 -16.38
N ALA A 22 13.28 -19.59 -15.43
CA ALA A 22 13.42 -18.15 -15.24
C ALA A 22 14.85 -17.76 -14.81
N ARG A 23 15.41 -18.47 -13.83
CA ARG A 23 16.79 -18.25 -13.35
C ARG A 23 17.83 -18.54 -14.43
N ALA A 24 17.62 -19.57 -15.26
CA ALA A 24 18.52 -19.88 -16.37
C ALA A 24 18.58 -18.75 -17.41
N ARG A 25 17.47 -18.02 -17.61
CA ARG A 25 17.41 -16.91 -18.58
C ARG A 25 17.95 -15.59 -18.05
N TYR A 26 17.71 -15.28 -16.77
CA TYR A 26 18.01 -13.96 -16.21
C TYR A 26 19.05 -13.97 -15.08
N GLY A 27 19.59 -15.13 -14.68
CA GLY A 27 20.46 -15.27 -13.50
C GLY A 27 19.74 -15.11 -12.17
N ALA A 28 18.54 -14.51 -12.17
CA ALA A 28 17.64 -14.34 -11.03
C ALA A 28 16.21 -14.73 -11.41
N VAL A 29 15.37 -14.99 -10.42
CA VAL A 29 13.94 -15.28 -10.63
C VAL A 29 13.18 -13.95 -10.56
N PRO A 30 12.50 -13.51 -11.63
CA PRO A 30 11.63 -12.34 -11.57
C PRO A 30 10.51 -12.57 -10.54
N PRO A 31 10.25 -11.61 -9.64
CA PRO A 31 9.16 -11.76 -8.68
C PRO A 31 7.80 -11.73 -9.39
N ASP A 32 6.81 -12.41 -8.80
CA ASP A 32 5.42 -12.27 -9.22
C ASP A 32 4.93 -10.85 -8.95
N MET A 33 4.20 -10.28 -9.92
CA MET A 33 3.80 -8.88 -9.88
C MET A 33 2.40 -8.66 -9.30
N SER A 34 1.63 -9.73 -9.03
CA SER A 34 0.22 -9.62 -8.61
C SER A 34 0.03 -8.78 -7.35
N VAL A 35 0.96 -8.89 -6.39
CA VAL A 35 0.91 -8.19 -5.09
C VAL A 35 2.12 -7.30 -4.82
N ILE A 36 2.95 -7.03 -5.84
CA ILE A 36 4.25 -6.36 -5.65
C ILE A 36 4.12 -4.95 -5.07
N ALA A 37 3.06 -4.22 -5.44
CA ALA A 37 2.75 -2.89 -4.92
C ALA A 37 2.44 -2.87 -3.42
N LYS A 38 2.11 -4.02 -2.81
CA LYS A 38 1.90 -4.14 -1.35
C LYS A 38 3.05 -4.86 -0.66
N ALA A 39 3.82 -5.66 -1.39
CA ALA A 39 4.97 -6.40 -0.88
C ALA A 39 6.27 -5.56 -0.83
N ARG A 40 6.25 -4.36 -1.40
CA ARG A 40 7.38 -3.44 -1.43
C ARG A 40 6.95 -2.06 -0.96
N GLY A 41 7.88 -1.33 -0.36
CA GLY A 41 7.67 0.02 0.15
C GLY A 41 8.99 0.58 0.65
N TYR A 42 9.00 1.88 0.92
CA TYR A 42 10.15 2.56 1.50
C TYR A 42 9.74 3.16 2.84
N GLU A 43 10.36 2.69 3.93
CA GLU A 43 10.16 3.32 5.22
C GLU A 43 10.93 4.63 5.27
N ARG A 44 10.26 5.73 5.62
CA ARG A 44 10.91 7.06 5.73
C ARG A 44 11.90 7.17 6.90
N GLY A 45 12.09 6.10 7.67
CA GLY A 45 13.02 6.02 8.80
C GLY A 45 12.58 6.78 10.06
N PHE A 46 13.28 6.56 11.17
CA PHE A 46 13.06 7.30 12.42
C PHE A 46 13.67 8.72 12.34
N PRO A 47 12.94 9.79 12.71
CA PRO A 47 11.58 9.86 13.26
C PRO A 47 10.49 10.21 12.22
N ARG A 48 10.81 10.23 10.93
CA ARG A 48 9.91 10.71 9.86
C ARG A 48 8.63 9.86 9.74
N TRP A 49 8.64 8.61 10.19
CA TRP A 49 7.45 7.74 10.26
C TRP A 49 6.29 8.33 11.07
N VAL A 50 6.54 9.24 12.03
CA VAL A 50 5.48 9.87 12.84
C VAL A 50 4.44 10.55 11.95
N GLY A 51 4.86 11.17 10.85
CA GLY A 51 3.93 11.77 9.90
C GLY A 51 3.02 10.75 9.20
N ASP A 52 3.50 9.52 8.97
CA ASP A 52 2.72 8.46 8.28
C ASP A 52 1.58 7.95 9.15
N VAL A 53 1.74 8.00 10.49
CA VAL A 53 0.67 7.62 11.43
C VAL A 53 -0.53 8.55 11.29
N PHE A 54 -0.29 9.84 11.07
CA PHE A 54 -1.36 10.83 10.94
C PHE A 54 -1.94 10.89 9.53
N THR A 55 -1.11 10.69 8.49
CA THR A 55 -1.58 10.74 7.10
C THR A 55 -2.14 9.42 6.59
N GLN A 56 -1.86 8.30 7.28
CA GLN A 56 -2.24 6.95 6.85
C GLN A 56 -1.88 6.67 5.39
N TYR A 57 -0.70 7.14 4.95
CA TYR A 57 -0.28 7.00 3.57
C TYR A 57 0.02 5.54 3.21
N GLN A 58 -0.78 4.94 2.33
CA GLN A 58 -0.69 3.52 1.95
C GLN A 58 -0.05 3.28 0.56
N GLU A 59 0.44 4.33 -0.11
CA GLU A 59 0.86 4.26 -1.52
C GLU A 59 2.38 4.10 -1.71
N GLN A 60 3.11 3.80 -0.63
CA GLN A 60 4.59 3.69 -0.66
C GLN A 60 5.12 2.66 -1.67
N GLY A 61 4.38 1.59 -1.95
CA GLY A 61 4.80 0.61 -2.94
C GLY A 61 4.63 1.08 -4.39
N VAL A 62 3.60 1.88 -4.67
CA VAL A 62 3.38 2.51 -5.99
C VAL A 62 4.48 3.52 -6.27
N ASP A 63 4.82 4.33 -5.27
CA ASP A 63 5.93 5.28 -5.34
C ASP A 63 7.25 4.56 -5.57
N TYR A 64 7.49 3.47 -4.84
CA TYR A 64 8.69 2.66 -5.02
C TYR A 64 8.81 2.10 -6.43
N ILE A 65 7.73 1.52 -6.99
CA ILE A 65 7.76 0.97 -8.35
C ILE A 65 7.99 2.09 -9.37
N THR A 66 7.29 3.23 -9.23
CA THR A 66 7.45 4.37 -10.14
C THR A 66 8.89 4.91 -10.10
N ALA A 67 9.46 5.05 -8.90
CA ALA A 67 10.83 5.50 -8.70
C ALA A 67 11.82 4.46 -9.26
N LEU A 68 11.63 3.18 -8.99
CA LEU A 68 12.46 2.09 -9.50
C LEU A 68 12.51 2.10 -11.03
N MET A 69 11.36 2.25 -11.70
CA MET A 69 11.30 2.25 -13.16
C MET A 69 12.00 3.48 -13.78
N ARG A 70 12.02 4.62 -13.08
CA ARG A 70 12.67 5.86 -13.52
C ARG A 70 14.13 5.99 -13.10
N GLY A 71 14.55 5.25 -12.07
CA GLY A 71 15.84 5.43 -11.38
C GLY A 71 17.03 4.71 -11.99
N TYR A 72 16.90 4.16 -13.20
CA TYR A 72 18.01 3.56 -13.92
C TYR A 72 18.99 4.63 -14.40
N LYS A 73 20.30 4.40 -14.22
CA LYS A 73 21.36 5.25 -14.79
C LYS A 73 22.34 4.40 -15.56
N ASP A 74 22.88 4.97 -16.64
CA ASP A 74 23.81 4.27 -17.53
C ASP A 74 25.15 3.95 -16.86
N SER A 75 25.56 4.75 -15.88
CA SER A 75 26.81 4.54 -15.14
C SER A 75 26.63 4.72 -13.63
N PRO A 76 27.23 3.85 -12.78
CA PRO A 76 27.28 4.08 -11.35
C PRO A 76 28.05 5.36 -10.98
N PRO A 77 27.69 6.02 -9.87
CA PRO A 77 28.51 7.08 -9.27
C PRO A 77 29.92 6.60 -8.93
N ALA A 78 30.87 7.53 -8.87
CA ALA A 78 32.26 7.23 -8.53
C ALA A 78 32.37 6.49 -7.18
N GLY A 79 33.05 5.34 -7.18
CA GLY A 79 33.26 4.51 -5.99
C GLY A 79 32.23 3.41 -5.76
N VAL A 80 31.17 3.32 -6.58
CA VAL A 80 30.19 2.22 -6.51
C VAL A 80 30.57 1.13 -7.50
N ASN A 81 31.02 -0.02 -6.99
CA ASN A 81 31.27 -1.22 -7.81
C ASN A 81 30.03 -2.10 -7.84
N ILE A 82 29.52 -2.35 -9.05
CA ILE A 82 28.36 -3.21 -9.28
C ILE A 82 28.84 -4.60 -9.71
N PRO A 83 28.23 -5.70 -9.22
CA PRO A 83 28.50 -7.04 -9.74
C PRO A 83 28.30 -7.15 -11.25
N SER A 84 29.14 -7.95 -11.90
CA SER A 84 29.01 -8.25 -13.34
C SER A 84 27.60 -8.75 -13.67
N GLY A 85 26.99 -8.18 -14.72
CA GLY A 85 25.64 -8.52 -15.17
C GLY A 85 24.49 -7.86 -14.40
N SER A 86 24.78 -6.99 -13.42
CA SER A 86 23.78 -6.14 -12.75
C SER A 86 23.80 -4.71 -13.30
N PHE A 87 22.68 -4.02 -13.14
CA PHE A 87 22.44 -2.65 -13.59
C PHE A 87 22.36 -1.71 -12.38
N TYR A 88 22.76 -0.46 -12.57
CA TYR A 88 22.65 0.56 -11.52
C TYR A 88 21.23 1.09 -11.44
N ASN A 89 20.67 1.10 -10.24
CA ASN A 89 19.41 1.78 -9.95
C ASN A 89 19.50 2.54 -8.62
N GLU A 90 19.10 3.80 -8.63
CA GLU A 90 19.20 4.66 -7.45
C GLU A 90 18.31 4.21 -6.28
N TYR A 91 17.15 3.62 -6.56
CA TYR A 91 16.14 3.27 -5.55
C TYR A 91 16.16 1.79 -5.16
N PHE A 92 16.81 0.92 -5.94
CA PHE A 92 16.92 -0.49 -5.60
C PHE A 92 17.81 -0.68 -4.36
N PRO A 93 17.43 -1.52 -3.37
CA PRO A 93 18.29 -1.82 -2.23
C PRO A 93 19.67 -2.34 -2.65
N GLY A 94 20.73 -1.65 -2.25
CA GLY A 94 22.10 -1.98 -2.66
C GLY A 94 22.49 -1.52 -4.07
N HIS A 95 21.62 -0.77 -4.75
CA HIS A 95 21.83 -0.11 -6.05
C HIS A 95 22.20 -1.01 -7.24
N ALA A 96 22.33 -2.31 -7.04
CA ALA A 96 22.65 -3.31 -8.05
C ALA A 96 21.44 -4.21 -8.30
N ILE A 97 20.78 -4.06 -9.46
CA ILE A 97 19.60 -4.83 -9.83
C ILE A 97 19.90 -5.74 -11.03
N ALA A 98 19.44 -6.99 -11.01
CA ALA A 98 19.61 -7.93 -12.13
C ALA A 98 18.65 -7.64 -13.32
N MET A 99 17.70 -6.72 -13.15
CA MET A 99 16.71 -6.34 -14.16
C MET A 99 17.27 -5.23 -15.05
N PRO A 100 17.35 -5.42 -16.38
CA PRO A 100 17.72 -4.35 -17.32
C PRO A 100 16.64 -3.25 -17.35
N PRO A 101 16.97 -2.01 -17.78
CA PRO A 101 16.00 -0.93 -17.90
C PRO A 101 14.84 -1.35 -18.83
N PRO A 102 13.60 -1.48 -18.31
CA PRO A 102 12.51 -2.08 -19.07
C PRO A 102 11.77 -1.06 -19.96
N LEU A 103 11.89 0.24 -19.66
CA LEU A 103 11.13 1.31 -20.31
C LEU A 103 12.05 2.22 -21.12
N THR A 104 11.53 2.65 -22.27
CA THR A 104 12.14 3.67 -23.15
C THR A 104 11.01 4.54 -23.70
N ASP A 105 11.29 5.80 -23.99
CA ASP A 105 10.30 6.71 -24.59
C ASP A 105 9.82 6.18 -25.95
N GLY A 106 8.55 6.38 -26.27
CA GLY A 106 7.93 5.99 -27.53
C GLY A 106 7.78 4.47 -27.74
N ARG A 107 8.01 3.64 -26.71
CA ARG A 107 7.99 2.17 -26.86
C ARG A 107 6.60 1.60 -27.14
N VAL A 108 5.56 2.23 -26.60
CA VAL A 108 4.15 1.82 -26.73
C VAL A 108 3.31 3.04 -27.08
N GLU A 109 2.50 2.92 -28.13
CA GLU A 109 1.56 3.98 -28.51
C GLU A 109 0.26 3.83 -27.70
N TYR A 110 -0.17 4.92 -27.06
CA TYR A 110 -1.45 4.98 -26.39
C TYR A 110 -2.58 5.29 -27.38
N THR A 111 -3.76 4.71 -27.16
CA THR A 111 -4.92 4.91 -28.03
C THR A 111 -5.63 6.26 -27.84
N ASP A 112 -5.29 7.00 -26.80
CA ASP A 112 -5.97 8.22 -26.35
C ASP A 112 -5.12 9.50 -26.55
N GLY A 113 -3.95 9.39 -27.18
CA GLY A 113 -3.04 10.51 -27.41
C GLY A 113 -2.19 10.90 -26.19
N THR A 114 -2.19 10.08 -25.13
CA THR A 114 -1.32 10.29 -23.96
C THR A 114 0.16 10.28 -24.36
N PRO A 115 1.01 11.17 -23.82
CA PRO A 115 2.44 11.20 -24.11
C PRO A 115 3.14 9.89 -23.73
N ALA A 116 3.77 9.28 -24.73
CA ALA A 116 4.51 8.02 -24.64
C ALA A 116 5.90 8.19 -23.98
N THR A 117 5.94 8.63 -22.71
CA THR A 117 7.19 8.86 -21.95
C THR A 117 7.41 7.82 -20.86
N VAL A 118 8.67 7.58 -20.48
CA VAL A 118 9.04 6.70 -19.36
C VAL A 118 8.36 7.10 -18.06
N GLU A 119 8.24 8.40 -17.79
CA GLU A 119 7.54 8.87 -16.60
C GLU A 119 6.05 8.49 -16.61
N GLN A 120 5.39 8.62 -17.76
CA GLN A 120 3.99 8.25 -17.93
C GLN A 120 3.80 6.74 -17.81
N TYR A 121 4.61 5.95 -18.52
CA TYR A 121 4.59 4.48 -18.42
C TYR A 121 4.80 4.01 -16.98
N ALA A 122 5.76 4.58 -16.25
CA ALA A 122 6.04 4.20 -14.87
C ALA A 122 4.84 4.45 -13.95
N LYS A 123 4.13 5.57 -14.13
CA LYS A 123 2.91 5.90 -13.37
C LYS A 123 1.77 4.93 -13.69
N ASP A 124 1.52 4.68 -14.98
CA ASP A 124 0.41 3.83 -15.41
C ASP A 124 0.61 2.37 -15.00
N ILE A 125 1.83 1.84 -15.17
CA ILE A 125 2.18 0.49 -14.72
C ILE A 125 2.01 0.38 -13.20
N SER A 126 2.49 1.36 -12.44
CA SER A 126 2.40 1.31 -10.98
C SER A 126 0.95 1.41 -10.50
N ALA A 127 0.12 2.24 -11.14
CA ALA A 127 -1.31 2.31 -10.88
C ALA A 127 -2.02 0.98 -11.19
N PHE A 128 -1.71 0.36 -12.32
CA PHE A 128 -2.22 -0.97 -12.67
C PHE A 128 -1.82 -2.03 -11.64
N LEU A 129 -0.54 -2.06 -11.23
CA LEU A 129 -0.05 -3.01 -10.22
C LEU A 129 -0.66 -2.79 -8.83
N MET A 130 -1.03 -1.54 -8.49
CA MET A 130 -1.79 -1.27 -7.28
C MET A 130 -3.20 -1.85 -7.35
N TRP A 131 -3.85 -1.67 -8.51
CA TRP A 131 -5.17 -2.25 -8.74
C TRP A 131 -5.14 -3.78 -8.69
N THR A 132 -4.13 -4.44 -9.28
CA THR A 132 -3.99 -5.91 -9.18
C THR A 132 -3.76 -6.35 -7.74
N ALA A 133 -2.99 -5.58 -6.96
CA ALA A 133 -2.71 -5.88 -5.57
C ALA A 133 -3.90 -5.60 -4.62
N GLU A 134 -4.78 -4.67 -4.98
CA GLU A 134 -5.95 -4.31 -4.20
C GLU A 134 -7.18 -3.93 -5.07
N PRO A 135 -7.88 -4.93 -5.63
CA PRO A 135 -9.01 -4.69 -6.53
C PRO A 135 -10.23 -4.05 -5.84
N HIS A 136 -10.29 -4.11 -4.50
CA HIS A 136 -11.37 -3.55 -3.69
C HIS A 136 -11.05 -2.17 -3.10
N LEU A 137 -9.96 -1.53 -3.53
CA LEU A 137 -9.48 -0.28 -2.94
C LEU A 137 -10.54 0.83 -2.96
N GLU A 138 -11.23 1.02 -4.08
CA GLU A 138 -12.28 2.04 -4.19
C GLU A 138 -13.48 1.75 -3.28
N THR A 139 -13.96 0.50 -3.27
CA THR A 139 -15.06 0.08 -2.41
C THR A 139 -14.69 0.25 -0.94
N ARG A 140 -13.47 -0.13 -0.55
CA ARG A 140 -12.95 0.05 0.81
C ARG A 140 -12.92 1.52 1.21
N LYS A 141 -12.39 2.41 0.36
CA LYS A 141 -12.34 3.86 0.64
C LYS A 141 -13.76 4.45 0.74
N ARG A 142 -14.69 4.06 -0.14
CA ARG A 142 -16.09 4.52 -0.14
C ARG A 142 -16.83 4.09 1.13
N VAL A 143 -16.79 2.80 1.47
CA VAL A 143 -17.45 2.25 2.67
C VAL A 143 -16.79 2.82 3.92
N GLY A 144 -15.47 2.92 3.96
CA GLY A 144 -14.73 3.52 5.06
C GLY A 144 -15.20 4.95 5.36
N MET A 145 -15.34 5.80 4.35
CA MET A 145 -15.85 7.16 4.51
C MET A 145 -17.26 7.18 5.12
N GLN A 146 -18.16 6.31 4.65
CA GLN A 146 -19.53 6.19 5.19
C GLN A 146 -19.50 5.77 6.67
N VAL A 147 -18.67 4.80 7.03
CA VAL A 147 -18.50 4.34 8.42
C VAL A 147 -17.95 5.46 9.30
N PHE A 148 -16.98 6.25 8.84
CA PHE A 148 -16.46 7.39 9.61
C PHE A 148 -17.53 8.44 9.91
N ILE A 149 -18.35 8.79 8.92
CA ILE A 149 -19.47 9.73 9.12
C ILE A 149 -20.45 9.17 10.16
N PHE A 150 -20.82 7.90 10.04
CA PHE A 150 -21.69 7.23 11.01
C PHE A 150 -21.09 7.25 12.42
N LEU A 151 -19.79 6.94 12.57
CA LEU A 151 -19.12 6.92 13.87
C LEU A 151 -19.06 8.31 14.51
N VAL A 152 -18.85 9.38 13.73
CA VAL A 152 -18.88 10.76 14.25
C VAL A 152 -20.27 11.11 14.80
N VAL A 153 -21.32 10.77 14.07
CA VAL A 153 -22.71 11.00 14.51
C VAL A 153 -23.02 10.18 15.75
N LEU A 154 -22.69 8.88 15.75
CA LEU A 154 -22.91 7.99 16.88
C LEU A 154 -22.14 8.45 18.11
N ALA A 155 -20.87 8.84 17.95
CA ALA A 155 -20.05 9.38 19.03
C ALA A 155 -20.67 10.66 19.62
N GLY A 156 -21.20 11.55 18.79
CA GLY A 156 -21.95 12.72 19.24
C GLY A 156 -23.17 12.35 20.08
N LEU A 157 -24.01 11.43 19.59
CA LEU A 157 -25.19 10.97 20.32
C LEU A 157 -24.84 10.30 21.65
N LEU A 158 -23.82 9.44 21.66
CA LEU A 158 -23.32 8.79 22.88
C LEU A 158 -22.74 9.81 23.86
N TYR A 159 -22.01 10.83 23.38
CA TYR A 159 -21.49 11.90 24.22
C TYR A 159 -22.61 12.67 24.92
N PHE A 160 -23.65 13.07 24.20
CA PHE A 160 -24.81 13.74 24.78
C PHE A 160 -25.60 12.83 25.73
N THR A 161 -25.75 11.55 25.39
CA THR A 161 -26.39 10.56 26.28
C THR A 161 -25.61 10.39 27.57
N LYS A 162 -24.27 10.27 27.49
CA LYS A 162 -23.38 10.24 28.65
C LYS A 162 -23.55 11.50 29.48
N LYS A 163 -23.50 12.69 28.87
CA LYS A 163 -23.70 13.97 29.57
C LYS A 163 -25.03 14.01 30.32
N LYS A 164 -26.11 13.52 29.71
CA LYS A 164 -27.44 13.47 30.34
C LYS A 164 -27.50 12.52 31.53
N VAL A 165 -27.02 11.27 31.37
CA VAL A 165 -27.06 10.25 32.45
C VAL A 165 -26.18 10.66 33.64
N TRP A 166 -25.02 11.24 33.37
CA TRP A 166 -24.10 11.65 34.44
C TRP A 166 -24.49 12.96 35.12
N HIS A 167 -25.44 13.73 34.57
CA HIS A 167 -25.87 14.99 35.17
C HIS A 167 -26.51 14.79 36.55
N GLU A 168 -27.33 13.75 36.74
CA GLU A 168 -27.95 13.45 38.04
C GLU A 168 -26.92 13.05 39.10
N VAL A 169 -25.93 12.25 38.71
CA VAL A 169 -24.80 11.83 39.57
C VAL A 169 -23.96 13.03 39.98
N GLU A 170 -23.73 13.99 39.07
CA GLU A 170 -23.00 15.23 39.34
C GLU A 170 -23.80 16.19 40.24
N LEU A 171 -25.13 16.18 40.18
CA LEU A 171 -26.02 17.03 41.01
C LEU A 171 -26.22 16.50 42.43
N HIS A 172 -26.21 15.18 42.63
CA HIS A 172 -26.46 14.53 43.93
C HIS A 172 -25.29 13.66 44.39
N PRO A 173 -24.07 14.21 44.57
CA PRO A 173 -22.92 13.42 44.98
C PRO A 173 -23.05 12.83 46.40
N GLU A 174 -23.95 13.41 47.21
CA GLU A 174 -24.24 12.96 48.58
C GLU A 174 -24.92 11.59 48.62
N GLU A 175 -25.75 11.25 47.62
CA GLU A 175 -26.47 9.96 47.54
C GLU A 175 -25.55 8.79 47.16
N LEU A 176 -24.39 9.10 46.60
CA LEU A 176 -23.36 8.13 46.25
C LEU A 176 -22.48 7.76 47.47
N LYS A 177 -22.58 8.51 48.58
CA LYS A 177 -21.86 8.17 49.80
C LYS A 177 -22.48 6.91 50.41
N PRO A 178 -21.67 5.91 50.79
CA PRO A 178 -22.20 4.69 51.40
C PRO A 178 -22.92 5.05 52.70
N ARG A 179 -24.15 4.55 52.85
CA ARG A 179 -24.91 4.72 54.09
C ARG A 179 -24.17 4.05 55.25
N PRO A 180 -24.19 4.65 56.46
CA PRO A 180 -23.54 4.06 57.61
C PRO A 180 -24.14 2.66 57.92
N PRO A 181 -23.34 1.71 58.43
CA PRO A 181 -23.79 0.33 58.67
C PRO A 181 -25.06 0.20 59.53
N SER A 182 -25.36 1.20 60.35
CA SER A 182 -26.54 1.26 61.21
C SER A 182 -27.87 1.44 60.46
N GLU A 183 -27.84 1.90 59.20
CA GLU A 183 -29.03 2.21 58.41
C GLU A 183 -29.44 1.07 57.45
N TYR A 184 -28.69 -0.03 57.39
CA TYR A 184 -29.12 -1.19 56.62
C TYR A 184 -30.23 -1.95 57.38
N PRO A 185 -31.26 -2.44 56.68
CA PRO A 185 -32.27 -3.31 57.30
C PRO A 185 -31.58 -4.54 57.88
N ARG A 186 -31.69 -4.74 59.19
CA ARG A 186 -31.23 -5.99 59.82
C ARG A 186 -32.20 -7.10 59.41
N ALA A 187 -31.68 -8.11 58.72
CA ALA A 187 -32.41 -9.32 58.34
C ALA A 187 -32.92 -10.08 59.57
#